data_AF-A0A7S4E8P6-F1
#
_entry.id   AF-A0A7S4E8P6-F1
#
_cell.length_a   1.000
_cell.length_b   1.000
_cell.length_c   1.000
_cell.angle_alpha   90.00
_cell.angle_beta   90.00
_cell.angle_gamma   90.00
#
_symmetry.space_group_name_H-M   'P 1'
#
loop_
_entity.id
_entity.type
_entity.pdbx_description
1 polymer ?
#
loop_
_entity_poly.entity_id
_entity_poly.type
_entity_poly.pdbx_seq_one_letter_code
_entity_poly.pdbx_strand_id
1 'polypeptide(L)'
;MRDLRGPDGAGLCRAMRAALLRCAADVYGVPATKLRVFFHYQPQFYRLHAHCTRAEHTNPGCECDRAHLLTTVAANLDLAPDYYARAPLTYKLRLGEKLHGLLSAGA
;
A
#
# COMPACT_ATOMS: atom_id res chain seq x y z
N MET A 1 5.50 -4.65 0.33
CA MET A 1 4.84 -4.66 1.65
C MET A 1 5.31 -5.82 2.52
N ARG A 2 5.37 -7.05 2.02
CA ARG A 2 5.84 -8.24 2.77
C ARG A 2 7.23 -8.10 3.39
N ASP A 3 8.06 -7.17 2.91
CA ASP A 3 9.42 -6.93 3.41
C ASP A 3 9.52 -5.78 4.44
N LEU A 4 8.43 -5.07 4.71
CA LEU A 4 8.44 -4.00 5.72
C LEU A 4 8.57 -4.58 7.12
N ARG A 5 9.45 -4.00 7.95
CA ARG A 5 9.73 -4.47 9.31
C ARG A 5 9.82 -3.29 10.28
N GLY A 6 9.24 -3.48 11.46
CA GLY A 6 9.53 -2.71 12.66
C GLY A 6 9.40 -1.19 12.54
N PRO A 7 10.05 -0.48 13.47
CA PRO A 7 10.05 0.97 13.53
C PRO A 7 10.59 1.63 12.25
N ASP A 8 11.62 1.04 11.61
CA ASP A 8 12.20 1.59 10.38
C ASP A 8 11.21 1.55 9.22
N GLY A 9 10.49 0.44 9.05
CA GLY A 9 9.44 0.30 8.05
C GLY A 9 8.29 1.28 8.32
N ALA A 10 7.88 1.44 9.59
CA ALA A 10 6.86 2.40 9.97
C ALA A 10 7.30 3.85 9.70
N GLY A 11 8.56 4.16 10.05
CA GLY A 11 9.20 5.45 9.78
C GLY A 11 9.26 5.77 8.29
N LEU A 12 9.66 4.81 7.47
CA LEU A 12 9.66 4.93 6.00
C LEU A 12 8.27 5.23 5.46
N CYS A 13 7.23 4.54 5.95
CA CYS A 13 5.84 4.81 5.54
C CYS A 13 5.42 6.26 5.86
N ARG A 14 5.75 6.74 7.06
CA ARG A 14 5.45 8.14 7.44
C ARG A 14 6.22 9.14 6.59
N ALA A 15 7.51 8.90 6.36
CA ALA A 15 8.36 9.76 5.53
C ALA A 15 7.87 9.83 4.07
N MET A 16 7.55 8.68 3.46
CA MET A 16 7.00 8.62 2.10
C MET A 16 5.67 9.38 2.01
N ARG A 17 4.76 9.18 2.98
CA ARG A 17 3.49 9.90 3.02
C ARG A 17 3.69 11.40 3.15
N ALA A 18 4.55 11.85 4.07
CA ALA A 18 4.84 13.26 4.28
C ALA A 18 5.42 13.91 3.01
N ALA A 19 6.37 13.24 2.35
CA ALA A 19 6.97 13.73 1.11
C ALA A 19 5.95 13.86 -0.03
N LEU A 20 5.07 12.87 -0.21
CA LEU A 20 4.03 12.90 -1.23
C LEU A 20 2.99 14.00 -0.98
N LEU A 21 2.53 14.16 0.26
CA LEU A 21 1.56 15.20 0.61
C LEU A 21 2.15 16.60 0.47
N ARG A 22 3.41 16.80 0.88
CA ARG A 22 4.13 18.05 0.66
C ARG A 22 4.26 18.37 -0.82
N CYS A 23 4.74 17.42 -1.63
CA CYS A 23 4.87 17.61 -3.07
C CYS A 23 3.51 17.99 -3.70
N ALA A 24 2.43 17.32 -3.31
CA ALA A 24 1.11 17.62 -3.83
C ALA A 24 0.60 19.02 -3.47
N ALA A 25 0.89 19.49 -2.25
CA ALA A 25 0.56 20.85 -1.82
C ALA A 25 1.45 21.89 -2.54
N ASP A 26 2.77 21.69 -2.53
CA ASP A 26 3.75 22.64 -3.04
C ASP A 26 3.65 22.81 -4.57
N VAL A 27 3.41 21.72 -5.31
CA VAL A 27 3.39 21.73 -6.78
C VAL A 27 2.00 21.98 -7.37
N TYR A 28 0.94 21.45 -6.72
CA TYR A 28 -0.41 21.46 -7.29
C TYR A 28 -1.45 22.20 -6.44
N GLY A 29 -1.07 22.75 -5.28
CA GLY A 29 -2.01 23.43 -4.37
C GLY A 29 -3.10 22.51 -3.81
N VAL A 30 -2.90 21.19 -3.82
CA VAL A 30 -3.91 20.22 -3.35
C VAL A 30 -3.70 19.93 -1.87
N PRO A 31 -4.68 20.21 -0.99
CA PRO A 31 -4.54 19.93 0.44
C PRO A 31 -4.57 18.43 0.73
N ALA A 32 -3.88 18.04 1.80
CA ALA A 32 -3.80 16.64 2.22
C ALA A 32 -5.15 15.97 2.47
N THR A 33 -6.18 16.73 2.88
CA THR A 33 -7.55 16.25 3.09
C THR A 33 -8.23 15.76 1.81
N LYS A 34 -7.72 16.15 0.63
CA LYS A 34 -8.21 15.70 -0.68
C LYS A 34 -7.40 14.53 -1.25
N LEU A 35 -6.45 14.00 -0.50
CA LEU A 35 -5.51 13.00 -0.98
C LEU A 35 -5.61 11.69 -0.20
N ARG A 36 -5.43 10.58 -0.93
CA ARG A 36 -5.24 9.25 -0.40
C ARG A 36 -3.85 8.76 -0.78
N VAL A 37 -3.11 8.22 0.18
CA VAL A 37 -1.75 7.70 -0.04
C VAL A 37 -1.66 6.24 0.40
N PHE A 38 -1.29 5.35 -0.51
CA PHE A 38 -1.37 3.90 -0.31
C PHE A 38 -0.31 3.11 -1.09
N PHE A 39 -0.07 1.87 -0.65
CA PHE A 39 0.66 0.85 -1.40
C PHE A 39 -0.30 -0.08 -2.13
N HIS A 40 0.15 -0.68 -3.24
CA HIS A 40 -0.52 -1.84 -3.84
C HIS A 40 -0.02 -3.15 -3.25
N TYR A 41 -0.92 -4.11 -3.08
CA TYR A 41 -0.60 -5.52 -2.90
C TYR A 41 -1.56 -6.41 -3.74
N GLN A 42 -1.11 -7.22 -4.69
CA GLN A 42 0.27 -7.28 -5.20
C GLN A 42 0.66 -6.00 -5.97
N PRO A 43 1.93 -5.57 -5.90
CA PRO A 43 2.42 -4.44 -6.66
C PRO A 43 2.57 -4.80 -8.15
N GLN A 44 2.60 -3.79 -9.03
CA GLN A 44 2.93 -4.01 -10.44
C GLN A 44 4.43 -4.35 -10.63
N PHE A 45 5.30 -3.80 -9.79
CA PHE A 45 6.73 -4.08 -9.77
C PHE A 45 7.24 -4.19 -8.33
N TYR A 46 8.18 -5.11 -8.09
CA TYR A 46 8.69 -5.45 -6.76
C TYR A 46 9.82 -4.51 -6.30
N ARG A 47 9.54 -3.20 -6.36
CA ARG A 47 10.32 -2.15 -5.70
C ARG A 47 9.33 -1.27 -4.99
N LEU A 48 9.49 -1.08 -3.68
CA LEU A 48 8.51 -0.37 -2.86
C LEU A 48 8.20 1.02 -3.43
N HIS A 49 6.93 1.30 -3.68
CA HIS A 49 6.43 2.57 -4.21
C HIS A 49 5.04 2.84 -3.65
N ALA A 50 4.72 4.11 -3.40
CA ALA A 50 3.41 4.55 -2.95
C ALA A 50 2.68 5.33 -4.05
N HIS A 51 1.36 5.23 -4.05
CA HIS A 51 0.46 6.00 -4.88
C HIS A 51 -0.09 7.17 -4.06
N CYS A 52 -0.21 8.34 -4.69
CA CYS A 52 -0.89 9.52 -4.14
C CYS A 52 -1.98 9.92 -5.13
N THR A 53 -3.25 9.83 -4.74
CA THR A 53 -4.39 10.10 -5.64
C THR A 53 -5.43 10.97 -4.97
N ARG A 54 -6.31 11.60 -5.76
CA ARG A 54 -7.47 12.30 -5.23
C ARG A 54 -8.40 11.34 -4.49
N ALA A 55 -8.79 11.71 -3.28
CA ALA A 55 -9.67 10.90 -2.44
C ALA A 55 -11.09 10.80 -3.02
N GLU A 56 -11.55 11.84 -3.70
CA GLU A 56 -12.89 11.92 -4.32
C GLU A 56 -13.01 11.09 -5.62
N HIS A 57 -11.90 10.62 -6.18
CA HIS A 57 -11.89 9.84 -7.43
C HIS A 57 -11.72 8.35 -7.17
N THR A 58 -12.56 7.56 -7.82
CA THR A 58 -12.42 6.11 -7.89
C THR A 58 -11.49 5.75 -9.05
N ASN A 59 -10.19 5.73 -8.77
CA ASN A 59 -9.18 5.29 -9.73
C ASN A 59 -8.98 3.77 -9.63
N PRO A 60 -8.76 3.05 -10.75
CA PRO A 60 -8.40 1.64 -10.70
C PRO A 60 -7.19 1.39 -9.79
N GLY A 61 -7.27 0.37 -8.95
CA GLY A 61 -6.22 -0.01 -8.00
C GLY A 61 -6.38 0.62 -6.62
N CYS A 62 -7.40 1.45 -6.41
CA CYS A 62 -7.68 2.08 -5.13
C CYS A 62 -8.65 1.29 -4.24
N GLU A 63 -9.05 0.10 -4.69
CA GLU A 63 -9.99 -0.80 -4.02
C GLU A 63 -9.36 -1.44 -2.77
N CYS A 64 -10.18 -1.82 -1.78
CA CYS A 64 -9.68 -2.31 -0.48
C CYS A 64 -8.88 -3.62 -0.55
N ASP A 65 -9.09 -4.41 -1.60
CA ASP A 65 -8.39 -5.68 -1.86
C ASP A 65 -7.11 -5.49 -2.67
N ARG A 66 -6.64 -4.24 -2.81
CA ARG A 66 -5.35 -3.93 -3.42
C ARG A 66 -4.64 -2.77 -2.73
N ALA A 67 -5.36 -1.72 -2.36
CA ALA A 67 -4.82 -0.51 -1.77
C ALA A 67 -4.70 -0.61 -0.24
N HIS A 68 -3.50 -0.38 0.27
CA HIS A 68 -3.22 -0.32 1.71
C HIS A 68 -2.71 1.06 2.10
N LEU A 69 -3.50 1.82 2.87
CA LEU A 69 -3.16 3.19 3.29
C LEU A 69 -1.85 3.22 4.08
N LEU A 70 -0.93 4.14 3.76
CA LEU A 70 0.37 4.25 4.44
C LEU A 70 0.22 4.52 5.95
N THR A 71 -0.85 5.19 6.37
CA THR A 71 -1.16 5.40 7.79
C THR A 71 -1.46 4.08 8.51
N THR A 72 -2.29 3.23 7.91
CA THR A 72 -2.62 1.90 8.44
C THR A 72 -1.41 0.99 8.41
N VAL A 73 -0.61 1.05 7.35
CA VAL A 73 0.63 0.27 7.23
C VAL A 73 1.64 0.63 8.33
N ALA A 74 1.84 1.93 8.58
CA ALA A 74 2.68 2.38 9.68
C ALA A 74 2.14 1.91 11.03
N ALA A 75 0.85 2.12 11.31
CA ALA A 75 0.22 1.71 12.56
C ALA A 75 0.34 0.20 12.81
N ASN A 76 0.15 -0.63 11.79
CA ASN A 76 0.31 -2.07 11.90
C ASN A 76 1.75 -2.47 12.26
N LEU A 77 2.74 -1.77 11.72
CA LEU A 77 4.15 -2.01 12.03
C LEU A 77 4.54 -1.50 13.43
N ASP A 78 3.90 -0.44 13.91
CA ASP A 78 4.04 0.02 15.30
C ASP A 78 3.45 -1.00 16.29
N LEU A 79 2.33 -1.63 15.92
CA LEU A 79 1.66 -2.65 16.75
C LEU A 79 2.45 -3.96 16.78
N ALA A 80 2.98 -4.40 15.63
CA ALA A 80 3.79 -5.60 15.53
C ALA A 80 4.91 -5.42 14.49
N PRO A 81 6.19 -5.46 14.88
CA PRO A 81 7.32 -5.29 13.96
C PRO A 81 7.36 -6.26 12.78
N ASP A 82 6.76 -7.44 12.92
CA ASP A 82 6.67 -8.49 11.91
C ASP A 82 5.27 -8.62 11.29
N TYR A 83 4.37 -7.65 11.50
CA TYR A 83 2.96 -7.71 11.10
C TYR A 83 2.79 -8.20 9.66
N TYR A 84 3.45 -7.54 8.70
CA TYR A 84 3.31 -7.86 7.29
C TYR A 84 4.03 -9.13 6.85
N ALA A 85 4.85 -9.74 7.71
CA ALA A 85 5.38 -11.08 7.45
C ALA A 85 4.33 -12.17 7.72
N ARG A 86 3.38 -11.93 8.62
CA ARG A 86 2.45 -12.96 9.13
C ARG A 86 0.99 -12.71 8.78
N ALA A 87 0.58 -11.45 8.64
CA ALA A 87 -0.81 -11.09 8.42
C ALA A 87 -1.32 -11.70 7.09
N PRO A 88 -2.54 -12.27 7.05
CA PRO A 88 -3.18 -12.58 5.79
C PRO A 88 -3.41 -11.27 5.03
N LEU A 89 -3.07 -11.26 3.75
CA LEU A 89 -3.33 -10.12 2.86
C LEU A 89 -4.20 -10.63 1.72
N THR A 90 -5.39 -10.06 1.60
CA THR A 90 -6.32 -10.34 0.51
C THR A 90 -5.89 -9.61 -0.75
N TYR A 91 -5.91 -10.29 -1.90
CA TYR A 91 -5.62 -9.71 -3.21
C TYR A 91 -6.32 -10.49 -4.32
N LYS A 92 -6.53 -9.83 -5.46
CA LYS A 92 -7.06 -10.45 -6.68
C LYS A 92 -5.93 -11.04 -7.53
N LEU A 93 -6.21 -12.16 -8.19
CA LEU A 93 -5.39 -12.74 -9.25
C LEU A 93 -6.21 -12.89 -10.51
N ARG A 94 -5.54 -12.80 -11.66
CA ARG A 94 -6.16 -13.13 -12.94
C ARG A 94 -6.26 -14.64 -13.07
N LEU A 95 -7.46 -15.11 -13.40
CA LEU A 95 -7.73 -16.53 -13.65
C LEU A 95 -6.82 -17.07 -14.76
N GLY A 96 -6.24 -18.24 -14.52
CA GLY A 96 -5.34 -18.91 -15.46
C GLY A 96 -3.86 -18.48 -15.39
N GLU A 97 -3.52 -17.42 -14.66
CA GLU A 97 -2.12 -17.07 -14.41
C GLU A 97 -1.43 -18.13 -13.54
N LYS A 98 -0.11 -18.30 -13.72
CA LYS A 98 0.66 -19.34 -13.01
C LYS A 98 0.48 -19.29 -11.49
N LEU A 99 0.49 -18.09 -10.90
CA LEU A 99 0.31 -17.93 -9.45
C LEU A 99 -1.11 -18.32 -8.98
N HIS A 100 -2.14 -18.03 -9.77
CA HIS A 100 -3.50 -18.49 -9.47
C HIS A 100 -3.55 -20.02 -9.46
N GLY A 101 -2.98 -20.67 -10.48
CA GLY A 101 -2.92 -22.14 -10.54
C GLY A 101 -2.21 -22.78 -9.34
N LEU A 102 -1.09 -22.20 -8.90
CA LEU A 102 -0.34 -22.69 -7.74
C LEU A 102 -1.11 -22.56 -6.41
N LEU A 103 -1.89 -21.49 -6.24
CA LEU A 103 -2.63 -21.26 -5.00
C LEU A 103 -3.96 -22.01 -4.96
N SER A 104 -4.62 -22.19 -6.10
CA SER A 104 -5.89 -22.93 -6.19
C SER A 104 -5.70 -24.45 -6.13
N ALA A 105 -4.50 -24.97 -6.42
CA ALA A 105 -4.20 -26.40 -6.32
C ALA A 105 -4.00 -26.89 -4.87
N GLY A 106 -3.81 -25.96 -3.92
CA GLY A 106 -3.63 -26.26 -2.49
C GLY A 106 -4.83 -25.92 -1.62
N ALA A 107 -5.97 -25.55 -2.24
CA ALA A 107 -7.22 -25.21 -1.57
C ALA A 107 -8.25 -26.34 -1.68
#